data_AF-G1VU65-F1
#
_entry.id   AF-G1VU65-F1
#
_cell.length_a   1.000
_cell.length_b   1.000
_cell.length_c   1.000
_cell.angle_alpha   90.00
_cell.angle_beta   90.00
_cell.angle_gamma   90.00
#
_symmetry.space_group_name_H-M   'P 1'
#
loop_
_entity.id
_entity.type
_entity.pdbx_description
1 polymer ?
#
loop_
_entity_poly.entity_id
_entity_poly.type
_entity_poly.pdbx_seq_one_letter_code
_entity_poly.pdbx_strand_id
1 'polypeptide(L)'
;MEESIFQIAEQIKQLHKKAYDIYLPLVDDVCRRKVSEKELSYLLDYLLDFACDEKMLELYKKVCRRYFYTYPSCIKSYIVAYREMLKDENE
;
A
#
# COMPACT_ATOMS: atom_id res chain seq x y z
N MET A 1 -23.38 -18.57 12.05
CA MET A 1 -21.91 -18.55 12.18
C MET A 1 -21.26 -18.30 10.82
N GLU A 2 -21.66 -19.02 9.76
CA GLU A 2 -21.22 -18.71 8.39
C GLU A 2 -21.71 -17.35 7.88
N GLU A 3 -22.97 -17.00 8.16
CA GLU A 3 -23.57 -15.73 7.73
C GLU A 3 -22.88 -14.50 8.34
N SER A 4 -22.44 -14.60 9.60
CA SER A 4 -21.64 -13.57 10.27
C SER A 4 -20.23 -13.44 9.69
N ILE A 5 -19.61 -14.56 9.28
CA ILE A 5 -18.29 -14.54 8.63
C ILE A 5 -18.40 -13.86 7.26
N PHE A 6 -19.45 -14.14 6.49
CA PHE A 6 -19.68 -13.50 5.20
C PHE A 6 -19.90 -11.98 5.33
N GLN A 7 -20.65 -11.55 6.35
CA GLN A 7 -20.85 -10.13 6.63
C GLN A 7 -19.53 -9.41 6.98
N ILE A 8 -18.67 -10.05 7.78
CA ILE A 8 -17.34 -9.50 8.10
C ILE A 8 -16.47 -9.41 6.85
N ALA A 9 -16.45 -10.46 6.02
CA ALA A 9 -15.68 -10.46 4.77
C ALA A 9 -16.12 -9.32 3.82
N GLU A 10 -17.42 -9.07 3.70
CA GLU A 10 -17.95 -7.96 2.89
C GLU A 10 -17.57 -6.58 3.47
N GLN A 11 -17.57 -6.43 4.79
CA GLN A 11 -17.11 -5.19 5.44
C GLN A 11 -15.62 -4.92 5.19
N ILE A 12 -14.77 -5.95 5.26
CA ILE A 12 -13.34 -5.85 4.92
C ILE A 12 -13.15 -5.41 3.47
N LYS A 13 -13.87 -6.03 2.53
CA LYS A 13 -13.84 -5.66 1.12
C LYS A 13 -14.25 -4.21 0.88
N GLN A 14 -15.29 -3.74 1.57
CA GLN A 14 -15.73 -2.35 1.49
C GLN A 14 -14.71 -1.38 2.10
N LEU A 15 -14.00 -1.78 3.16
CA LEU A 15 -12.92 -0.99 3.74
C LEU A 15 -11.77 -0.82 2.75
N HIS A 16 -11.33 -1.90 2.09
CA HIS A 16 -10.29 -1.82 1.06
C HIS A 16 -10.71 -0.95 -0.13
N LYS A 17 -11.97 -1.05 -0.57
CA LYS A 17 -12.50 -0.17 -1.62
C LYS A 17 -12.41 1.31 -1.21
N LYS A 18 -12.83 1.65 0.01
CA LYS A 18 -12.76 3.03 0.53
C LYS A 18 -11.30 3.50 0.62
N ALA A 19 -10.41 2.66 1.11
CA ALA A 19 -8.97 2.97 1.14
C ALA A 19 -8.46 3.28 -0.27
N TYR A 20 -8.77 2.43 -1.25
CA TYR A 20 -8.38 2.66 -2.65
C TYR A 20 -8.87 4.00 -3.20
N ASP A 21 -10.15 4.32 -3.00
CA ASP A 21 -10.75 5.57 -3.48
C ASP A 21 -10.10 6.81 -2.84
N ILE A 22 -9.62 6.70 -1.59
CA ILE A 22 -8.90 7.77 -0.87
C ILE A 22 -7.44 7.90 -1.34
N TYR A 23 -6.72 6.78 -1.46
CA TYR A 23 -5.28 6.79 -1.71
C TYR A 23 -4.93 6.96 -3.20
N LEU A 24 -5.79 6.54 -4.13
CA LEU A 24 -5.57 6.71 -5.57
C LEU A 24 -5.20 8.16 -5.96
N PRO A 25 -5.99 9.20 -5.62
CA PRO A 25 -5.65 10.57 -5.97
C PRO A 25 -4.36 11.06 -5.29
N LEU A 26 -4.06 10.60 -4.08
CA LEU A 26 -2.82 10.96 -3.37
C LEU A 26 -1.59 10.37 -4.07
N VAL A 27 -1.67 9.10 -4.48
CA VAL A 27 -0.62 8.43 -5.24
C VAL A 27 -0.41 9.10 -6.59
N ASP A 28 -1.49 9.49 -7.26
CA ASP A 28 -1.41 10.20 -8.54
C ASP A 28 -0.73 11.58 -8.40
N ASP A 29 -1.07 12.34 -7.35
CA ASP A 29 -0.43 13.62 -7.05
C ASP A 29 1.07 13.43 -6.74
N VAL A 30 1.40 12.55 -5.80
CA VAL A 30 2.78 12.25 -5.40
C VAL A 30 3.61 11.74 -6.60
N CYS A 31 3.02 11.02 -7.55
CA CYS A 31 3.74 10.59 -8.75
C CYS A 31 4.01 11.70 -9.77
N ARG A 32 3.22 12.79 -9.77
CA ARG A 32 3.32 13.90 -10.74
C ARG A 32 4.29 14.99 -10.33
N ARG A 33 4.53 15.17 -9.03
CA ARG A 33 5.47 16.17 -8.50
C ARG A 33 6.69 15.50 -7.88
N LYS A 34 7.65 16.32 -7.45
CA LYS A 34 8.74 15.89 -6.59
C LYS A 34 8.30 16.08 -5.15
N VAL A 35 8.39 15.02 -4.35
CA VAL A 35 8.10 15.06 -2.91
C VAL A 35 9.37 14.84 -2.11
N SER A 36 9.33 15.20 -0.82
CA SER A 36 10.43 14.87 0.10
C SER A 36 10.42 13.38 0.46
N GLU A 37 11.56 12.83 0.85
CA GLU A 37 11.64 11.43 1.32
C GLU A 37 10.70 11.19 2.51
N LYS A 38 10.58 12.15 3.43
CA LYS A 38 9.68 12.06 4.59
C LYS A 38 8.20 11.95 4.18
N GLU A 39 7.78 12.77 3.24
CA GLU A 39 6.42 12.74 2.70
C GLU A 39 6.14 11.42 1.96
N LEU A 40 7.12 10.94 1.19
CA LEU A 40 7.05 9.65 0.51
C LEU A 40 6.92 8.48 1.49
N SER A 41 7.73 8.46 2.56
CA SER A 41 7.69 7.41 3.57
C SER A 41 6.32 7.33 4.24
N TYR A 42 5.74 8.47 4.64
CA TYR A 42 4.39 8.47 5.22
C TYR A 42 3.35 7.85 4.27
N LEU A 43 3.40 8.19 2.98
CA LEU A 43 2.49 7.57 2.00
C LEU A 43 2.73 6.07 1.88
N LEU A 44 3.99 5.62 1.86
CA LEU A 44 4.33 4.20 1.74
C LEU A 44 3.93 3.40 2.98
N ASP A 45 4.05 3.95 4.19
CA ASP A 45 3.56 3.33 5.43
C ASP A 45 2.06 3.03 5.31
N TYR A 46 1.26 4.03 4.94
CA TYR A 46 -0.18 3.87 4.79
C TYR A 46 -0.57 2.88 3.69
N LEU A 47 0.13 2.90 2.55
CA LEU A 47 -0.15 1.97 1.45
C LEU A 47 0.22 0.53 1.82
N LEU A 48 1.29 0.35 2.60
CA LEU A 48 1.75 -0.97 3.04
C LEU A 48 0.72 -1.64 3.96
N ASP A 49 0.07 -0.88 4.85
CA ASP A 49 -0.99 -1.37 5.75
C ASP A 49 -2.16 -2.06 5.00
N PHE A 50 -2.40 -1.69 3.74
CA PHE A 50 -3.46 -2.26 2.91
C PHE A 50 -2.93 -3.13 1.75
N ALA A 51 -1.64 -3.43 1.70
CA ALA A 51 -1.01 -4.12 0.58
C ALA A 51 -1.40 -5.61 0.42
N CYS A 52 -2.26 -6.14 1.31
CA CYS A 52 -2.91 -7.43 1.15
C CYS A 52 -4.03 -7.40 0.07
N ASP A 53 -4.59 -6.23 -0.24
CA ASP A 53 -5.51 -6.05 -1.35
C ASP A 53 -4.75 -5.78 -2.67
N GLU A 54 -5.11 -6.47 -3.73
CA GLU A 54 -4.42 -6.40 -5.03
C GLU A 54 -4.39 -4.98 -5.62
N LYS A 55 -5.48 -4.21 -5.46
CA LYS A 55 -5.54 -2.85 -6.02
C LYS A 55 -4.68 -1.89 -5.21
N MET A 56 -4.68 -2.03 -3.89
CA MET A 56 -3.81 -1.27 -3.00
C MET A 56 -2.33 -1.58 -3.23
N LEU A 57 -2.00 -2.86 -3.44
CA LEU A 57 -0.66 -3.29 -3.79
C LEU A 57 -0.17 -2.66 -5.11
N GLU A 58 -1.04 -2.48 -6.11
CA GLU A 58 -0.66 -1.80 -7.34
C GLU A 58 -0.36 -0.30 -7.14
N LEU A 59 -1.09 0.37 -6.25
CA LEU A 59 -0.79 1.75 -5.85
C LEU A 59 0.58 1.82 -5.16
N TYR A 60 0.84 0.92 -4.21
CA TYR A 60 2.13 0.81 -3.54
C TYR A 60 3.29 0.61 -4.51
N LYS A 61 3.17 -0.39 -5.41
CA LYS A 61 4.20 -0.66 -6.44
C LYS A 61 4.39 0.53 -7.39
N LYS A 62 3.33 1.27 -7.72
CA LYS A 62 3.42 2.48 -8.57
C LYS A 62 4.31 3.55 -7.92
N VAL A 63 4.12 3.82 -6.63
CA VAL A 63 4.96 4.75 -5.86
C VAL A 63 6.41 4.26 -5.80
N CYS A 64 6.62 2.98 -5.47
CA CYS A 64 7.95 2.38 -5.43
C CYS A 64 8.69 2.52 -6.77
N ARG A 65 8.05 2.18 -7.89
CA ARG A 65 8.64 2.32 -9.24
C ARG A 65 8.99 3.78 -9.56
N ARG A 66 8.11 4.71 -9.21
CA ARG A 66 8.30 6.14 -9.50
C ARG A 66 9.52 6.73 -8.78
N TYR A 67 9.77 6.29 -7.56
CA TYR A 67 10.81 6.84 -6.69
C TYR A 67 12.04 5.96 -6.52
N PHE A 68 12.07 4.78 -7.14
CA PHE A 68 13.16 3.80 -7.04
C PHE A 68 14.55 4.41 -7.24
N TYR A 69 14.71 5.27 -8.26
CA TYR A 69 15.98 5.93 -8.54
C TYR A 69 16.22 7.21 -7.76
N THR A 70 15.15 7.82 -7.20
CA THR A 70 15.26 9.07 -6.43
C THR A 70 15.63 8.80 -4.98
N TYR A 71 15.05 7.75 -4.38
CA TYR A 71 15.26 7.36 -2.98
C TYR A 71 15.50 5.84 -2.87
N PRO A 72 16.59 5.31 -3.46
CA PRO A 72 16.79 3.86 -3.60
C PRO A 72 16.83 3.12 -2.26
N SER A 73 17.45 3.71 -1.23
CA SER A 73 17.53 3.10 0.10
C SER A 73 16.16 3.00 0.76
N CYS A 74 15.36 4.07 0.71
CA CYS A 74 13.99 4.10 1.22
C CYS A 74 13.09 3.10 0.47
N ILE A 75 13.08 3.12 -0.86
CA ILE A 75 12.25 2.17 -1.62
C ILE A 75 12.67 0.73 -1.36
N LYS A 76 13.97 0.46 -1.25
CA LYS A 76 14.47 -0.88 -0.90
C LYS A 76 13.98 -1.33 0.48
N SER A 77 14.02 -0.48 1.51
CA SER A 77 13.54 -0.85 2.85
C SER A 77 12.06 -1.19 2.83
N TYR A 78 11.26 -0.43 2.10
CA TYR A 78 9.82 -0.69 1.94
C TYR A 78 9.55 -2.01 1.20
N ILE A 79 10.26 -2.30 0.10
CA ILE A 79 10.14 -3.60 -0.60
C ILE A 79 10.49 -4.78 0.31
N VAL A 80 11.51 -4.62 1.17
CA VAL A 80 11.88 -5.63 2.16
C VAL A 80 10.78 -5.79 3.20
N ALA A 81 10.27 -4.70 3.77
CA ALA A 81 9.19 -4.73 4.75
C ALA A 81 7.95 -5.47 4.22
N TYR A 82 7.51 -5.19 2.99
CA TYR A 82 6.41 -5.94 2.36
C TYR A 82 6.69 -7.45 2.25
N ARG A 83 7.92 -7.83 1.90
CA ARG A 83 8.30 -9.24 1.80
C ARG A 83 8.37 -9.94 3.15
N GLU A 84 8.76 -9.23 4.19
CA GLU A 84 8.80 -9.76 5.55
C GLU A 84 7.39 -10.00 6.07
N MET A 85 6.46 -9.05 5.87
CA MET A 85 5.04 -9.24 6.20
C MET A 85 4.43 -10.46 5.49
N LEU A 86 4.78 -10.70 4.23
CA LEU A 86 4.32 -11.89 3.50
C LEU A 86 4.91 -13.21 4.02
N LYS A 87 6.11 -13.19 4.60
CA LYS A 87 6.74 -14.41 5.13
C LYS A 87 6.06 -14.85 6.43
N ASP A 88 5.72 -13.89 7.28
CA ASP A 88 5.01 -14.14 8.55
C ASP A 88 3.59 -14.72 8.33
N GLU A 89 2.99 -14.52 7.15
CA GLU A 89 1.69 -15.12 6.78
C GLU A 89 1.79 -16.60 6.35
N ASN A 90 2.99 -17.10 6.06
CA ASN A 90 3.22 -18.46 5.51
C ASN A 90 3.94 -19.41 6.48
N GLU A 91 4.21 -18.99 7.72
CA GLU A 91 4.71 -19.83 8.83
C GLU A 91 3.56 -20.19 9.80
#